data_AF-A0A1E1W202-F1
#
_entry.id   AF-A0A1E1W202-F1
#
_cell.length_a   1.000
_cell.length_b   1.000
_cell.length_c   1.000
_cell.angle_alpha   90.00
_cell.angle_beta   90.00
_cell.angle_gamma   90.00
#
_symmetry.space_group_name_H-M   'P 1'
#
loop_
_entity.id
_entity.type
_entity.pdbx_description
1 polymer ?
#
loop_
_entity_poly.entity_id
_entity_poly.type
_entity_poly.pdbx_seq_one_letter_code
_entity_poly.pdbx_strand_id
1 'polypeptide(L)'
;HRTRGARPDLHDLIDKIPGQVTDRRTMLGELNWIFTAITDTIAWSSLPAELFHQLFRADLLTASLCRNFLLADRIMRSYNCTPVSAPALPSLATHPLWAAWEHTLDLALAQLPQLLQPRPPDYRHSPFFRDQLTAFQVWLDLGKCTTPHPHYITLSLLQCPTYLFVALVAPLIHYVRNAPTHTRVLF
;
A
#
# COMPACT_ATOMS: atom_id res chain seq x y z
N HIS A 1 -12.28 11.39 45.11
CA HIS A 1 -12.51 11.96 43.76
C HIS A 1 -11.38 11.53 42.83
N ARG A 2 -11.58 10.44 42.09
CA ARG A 2 -10.61 9.91 41.11
C ARG A 2 -10.95 10.56 39.77
N THR A 3 -10.16 11.53 39.33
CA THR A 3 -10.27 12.09 37.98
C THR A 3 -9.96 10.98 36.99
N ARG A 4 -11.01 10.40 36.40
CA ARG A 4 -10.92 9.51 35.25
C ARG A 4 -10.34 10.37 34.12
N GLY A 5 -9.02 10.29 33.91
CA GLY A 5 -8.36 10.98 32.81
C GLY A 5 -9.11 10.67 31.54
N ALA A 6 -9.69 11.71 30.92
CA ALA A 6 -10.27 11.57 29.59
C ALA A 6 -9.15 11.00 28.71
N ARG A 7 -9.41 9.86 28.04
CA ARG A 7 -8.50 9.41 26.99
C ARG A 7 -8.40 10.57 26.01
N PRO A 8 -7.19 11.04 25.65
CA PRO A 8 -7.06 12.07 24.64
C PRO A 8 -7.85 11.63 23.40
N ASP A 9 -8.64 12.55 22.85
CA ASP A 9 -9.40 12.27 21.63
C ASP A 9 -8.41 11.89 20.54
N LEU A 10 -8.72 10.85 19.77
CA LEU A 10 -7.84 10.38 18.70
C LEU A 10 -7.58 11.50 17.70
N HIS A 11 -8.57 12.37 17.47
CA HIS A 11 -8.45 13.54 16.61
C HIS A 11 -7.31 14.48 17.04
N ASP A 12 -7.11 14.70 18.34
CA ASP A 12 -6.04 15.55 18.88
C ASP A 12 -4.64 14.91 18.79
N LEU A 13 -4.59 13.60 18.51
CA LEU A 13 -3.34 12.84 18.39
C LEU A 13 -2.87 12.74 16.94
N ILE A 14 -3.76 12.83 15.95
CA ILE A 14 -3.43 12.65 14.53
C ILE A 14 -2.39 13.68 14.06
N ASP A 15 -2.51 14.93 14.51
CA ASP A 15 -1.53 15.99 14.19
C ASP A 15 -0.14 15.74 14.81
N LYS A 16 -0.04 14.78 15.74
CA LYS A 16 1.18 14.44 16.47
C LYS A 16 1.79 13.12 15.98
N ILE A 17 1.33 12.54 14.87
CA ILE A 17 1.92 11.30 14.34
C ILE A 17 3.44 11.49 14.17
N PRO A 18 4.28 10.66 14.80
CA PRO A 18 5.73 10.85 14.79
C PRO A 18 6.32 10.48 13.43
N GLY A 19 7.32 11.25 13.00
CA GLY A 19 8.14 10.93 11.85
C GLY A 19 8.09 11.94 10.72
N GLN A 20 8.58 11.50 9.56
CA GLN A 20 8.63 12.28 8.34
C GLN A 20 8.16 11.41 7.17
N VAL A 21 7.41 12.00 6.22
CA VAL A 21 6.89 11.28 5.05
C VAL A 21 7.98 10.66 4.17
N THR A 22 9.21 11.19 4.25
CA THR A 22 10.38 10.70 3.52
C THR A 22 11.08 9.53 4.21
N ASP A 23 10.91 9.35 5.53
CA ASP A 23 11.58 8.30 6.30
C ASP A 23 10.65 7.12 6.58
N ARG A 24 10.79 6.07 5.78
CA ARG A 24 10.02 4.81 5.86
C ARG A 24 10.21 4.06 7.19
N ARG A 25 11.19 4.42 8.01
CA ARG A 25 11.39 3.83 9.35
C ARG A 25 10.45 4.42 10.40
N THR A 26 9.88 5.58 10.10
CA THR A 26 8.94 6.25 11.01
C THR A 26 7.50 5.87 10.71
N MET A 27 6.60 6.02 11.69
CA MET A 27 5.17 5.74 11.51
C MET A 27 4.58 6.52 10.33
N LEU A 28 4.86 7.83 10.24
CA LEU A 28 4.35 8.67 9.16
C LEU A 28 4.87 8.23 7.78
N GLY A 29 6.18 7.94 7.67
CA GLY A 29 6.76 7.52 6.40
C GLY A 29 6.34 6.11 5.98
N GLU A 30 6.16 5.19 6.93
CA GLU A 30 5.61 3.86 6.64
C GLU A 30 4.16 3.95 6.14
N LEU A 31 3.31 4.74 6.81
CA LEU A 31 1.92 4.95 6.37
C LEU A 31 1.86 5.56 4.97
N ASN A 32 2.67 6.58 4.69
CA ASN A 32 2.76 7.18 3.36
C ASN A 32 3.22 6.16 2.29
N TRP A 33 4.17 5.30 2.66
CA TRP A 33 4.68 4.27 1.75
C TRP A 33 3.62 3.20 1.45
N ILE A 34 2.91 2.71 2.46
CA ILE A 34 1.82 1.74 2.29
C ILE A 34 0.66 2.37 1.51
N PHE A 35 0.30 3.62 1.80
CA PHE A 35 -0.73 4.35 1.06
C PHE A 35 -0.40 4.43 -0.43
N THR A 36 0.84 4.80 -0.75
CA THR A 36 1.33 4.86 -2.14
C THR A 36 1.27 3.47 -2.80
N ALA A 37 1.65 2.42 -2.08
CA ALA A 37 1.58 1.04 -2.57
C ALA A 37 0.15 0.62 -2.93
N ILE A 38 -0.78 0.87 -2.02
CA ILE A 38 -2.18 0.47 -2.15
C ILE A 38 -2.83 1.25 -3.29
N THR A 39 -2.67 2.58 -3.32
CA THR A 39 -3.27 3.42 -4.36
C THR A 39 -2.72 3.12 -5.76
N ASP A 40 -1.42 2.87 -5.89
CA ASP A 40 -0.83 2.43 -7.17
C ASP A 40 -1.39 1.07 -7.61
N THR A 41 -1.59 0.15 -6.67
CA THR A 41 -2.12 -1.19 -6.96
C THR A 41 -3.59 -1.14 -7.37
N ILE A 42 -4.40 -0.31 -6.70
CA ILE A 42 -5.81 -0.07 -7.04
C ILE A 42 -5.92 0.54 -8.45
N ALA A 43 -5.10 1.55 -8.74
CA ALA A 43 -5.07 2.18 -10.05
C ALA A 43 -4.65 1.20 -11.14
N TRP A 44 -3.61 0.39 -10.88
CA TRP A 44 -3.13 -0.62 -11.83
C TRP A 44 -4.16 -1.71 -12.11
N SER A 45 -4.86 -2.21 -11.07
CA SER A 45 -5.84 -3.30 -11.23
C SER A 45 -7.13 -2.87 -11.93
N SER A 46 -7.47 -1.57 -11.88
CA SER A 46 -8.80 -1.08 -12.25
C SER A 46 -8.80 -0.15 -13.47
N LEU A 47 -7.68 0.50 -13.80
CA LEU A 47 -7.58 1.42 -14.93
C LEU A 47 -7.02 0.73 -16.18
N PRO A 48 -7.40 1.18 -17.39
CA PRO A 48 -6.71 0.79 -18.61
C PRO A 48 -5.22 1.14 -18.54
N ALA A 49 -4.36 0.28 -19.11
CA ALA A 49 -2.91 0.44 -19.04
C ALA A 49 -2.44 1.83 -19.51
N GLU A 50 -2.96 2.31 -20.65
CA GLU A 50 -2.62 3.63 -21.20
C GLU A 50 -2.96 4.76 -20.21
N LEU A 51 -4.16 4.73 -19.62
CA LEU A 51 -4.61 5.73 -18.66
C LEU A 51 -3.79 5.70 -17.37
N PHE A 52 -3.46 4.50 -16.89
CA PHE A 52 -2.57 4.33 -15.74
C PHE A 52 -1.18 4.92 -16.01
N HIS A 53 -0.57 4.60 -17.16
CA HIS A 53 0.74 5.14 -17.51
C HIS A 53 0.71 6.66 -17.64
N GLN A 54 -0.33 7.21 -18.27
CA GLN A 54 -0.50 8.66 -18.40
C GLN A 54 -0.64 9.38 -17.06
N LEU A 55 -1.37 8.80 -16.09
CA LEU A 55 -1.69 9.50 -14.84
C LEU A 55 -0.73 9.18 -13.70
N PHE A 56 -0.28 7.94 -13.58
CA PHE A 56 0.53 7.46 -12.45
C PHE A 56 2.02 7.34 -12.78
N ARG A 57 2.40 7.39 -14.07
CA ARG A 57 3.80 7.21 -14.52
C ARG A 57 4.38 8.36 -15.35
N ALA A 58 3.57 9.28 -15.86
CA ALA A 58 4.08 10.37 -16.69
C ALA A 58 4.90 11.38 -15.87
N ASP A 59 4.37 11.85 -14.75
CA ASP A 59 5.06 12.80 -13.88
C ASP A 59 4.70 12.59 -12.40
N LEU A 60 5.62 13.01 -11.53
CA LEU A 60 5.52 12.74 -10.09
C LEU A 60 4.37 13.50 -9.43
N LEU A 61 4.06 14.72 -9.89
CA LEU A 61 3.06 15.59 -9.29
C LEU A 61 1.65 15.11 -9.63
N THR A 62 1.36 14.86 -10.91
CA THR A 62 0.10 14.26 -11.37
C THR A 62 -0.11 12.92 -10.70
N ALA A 63 0.91 12.07 -10.64
CA ALA A 63 0.78 10.78 -9.95
C ALA A 63 0.45 10.95 -8.46
N SER A 64 1.06 11.92 -7.77
CA SER A 64 0.72 12.24 -6.38
C SER A 64 -0.71 12.76 -6.23
N LEU A 65 -1.14 13.67 -7.12
CA LEU A 65 -2.50 14.20 -7.14
C LEU A 65 -3.53 13.10 -7.41
N CYS A 66 -3.26 12.20 -8.35
CA CYS A 66 -4.14 11.08 -8.67
C CYS A 66 -4.27 10.12 -7.48
N ARG A 67 -3.17 9.78 -6.78
CA ARG A 67 -3.23 8.97 -5.55
C ARG A 67 -4.11 9.62 -4.47
N ASN A 68 -3.93 10.92 -4.26
CA ASN A 68 -4.73 11.69 -3.30
C ASN A 68 -6.19 11.82 -3.75
N PHE A 69 -6.44 11.93 -5.06
CA PHE A 69 -7.78 11.94 -5.64
C PHE A 69 -8.51 10.63 -5.38
N LEU A 70 -7.85 9.47 -5.47
CA LEU A 70 -8.50 8.18 -5.16
C LEU A 70 -9.00 8.13 -3.70
N LEU A 71 -8.22 8.69 -2.77
CA LEU A 71 -8.64 8.81 -1.38
C LEU A 71 -9.78 9.84 -1.23
N ALA A 72 -9.67 10.99 -1.88
CA ALA A 72 -10.71 12.02 -1.88
C ALA A 72 -12.03 11.48 -2.44
N ASP A 73 -12.00 10.70 -3.53
CA ASP A 73 -13.17 10.02 -4.10
C ASP A 73 -13.85 9.10 -3.09
N ARG A 74 -13.08 8.32 -2.33
CA ARG A 74 -13.62 7.48 -1.27
C ARG A 74 -14.25 8.29 -0.14
N ILE A 75 -13.58 9.33 0.34
CA ILE A 75 -14.08 10.16 1.45
C ILE A 75 -15.30 10.97 1.01
N MET A 76 -15.24 11.67 -0.11
CA MET A 76 -16.33 12.53 -0.56
C MET A 76 -17.62 11.74 -0.82
N ARG A 77 -17.52 10.49 -1.29
CA ARG A 77 -18.68 9.62 -1.49
C ARG A 77 -19.40 9.23 -0.20
N SER A 78 -18.71 9.19 0.94
CA SER A 78 -19.39 8.98 2.23
C SER A 78 -20.23 10.18 2.67
N TYR A 79 -19.96 11.36 2.10
CA TYR A 79 -20.73 12.59 2.26
C TYR A 79 -21.64 12.88 1.05
N ASN A 80 -22.02 11.85 0.28
CA ASN A 80 -22.85 11.97 -0.93
C ASN A 80 -22.29 12.92 -2.00
N CYS A 81 -20.99 13.17 -2.00
CA CYS A 81 -20.30 13.99 -2.99
C CYS A 81 -19.56 13.09 -3.99
N THR A 82 -19.70 13.39 -5.29
CA THR A 82 -18.99 12.67 -6.36
C THR A 82 -17.95 13.57 -7.00
N PRO A 83 -16.67 13.46 -6.63
CA PRO A 83 -15.63 14.25 -7.27
C PRO A 83 -15.47 13.81 -8.73
N VAL A 84 -15.08 14.76 -9.56
CA VAL A 84 -14.87 14.57 -10.99
C VAL A 84 -13.42 14.93 -11.33
N SER A 85 -12.82 14.19 -12.26
CA SER A 85 -11.48 14.45 -12.77
C SER A 85 -11.49 14.57 -14.28
N ALA A 86 -10.49 15.26 -14.83
CA ALA A 86 -10.17 15.29 -16.25
C ALA A 86 -8.71 14.85 -16.41
N PRO A 87 -8.43 13.70 -17.07
CA PRO A 87 -9.36 12.75 -17.67
C PRO A 87 -10.27 12.05 -16.65
N ALA A 88 -11.44 11.59 -17.12
CA ALA A 88 -12.45 10.96 -16.26
C ALA A 88 -11.93 9.63 -15.71
N LEU A 89 -11.95 9.49 -14.38
CA LEU A 89 -11.59 8.27 -13.68
C LEU A 89 -12.86 7.53 -13.24
N PRO A 90 -12.93 6.19 -13.40
CA PRO A 90 -13.98 5.41 -12.78
C PRO A 90 -13.88 5.50 -11.25
N SER A 91 -15.01 5.32 -10.57
CA SER A 91 -15.04 5.26 -9.10
C SER A 91 -14.26 4.04 -8.60
N LEU A 92 -13.16 4.28 -7.89
CA LEU A 92 -12.35 3.22 -7.26
C LEU A 92 -12.60 3.11 -5.75
N ALA A 93 -13.58 3.86 -5.24
CA ALA A 93 -13.89 3.93 -3.81
C ALA A 93 -14.25 2.57 -3.17
N THR A 94 -14.84 1.64 -3.92
CA THR A 94 -15.30 0.33 -3.40
C THR A 94 -14.26 -0.79 -3.53
N HIS A 95 -13.04 -0.49 -3.98
CA HIS A 95 -12.01 -1.51 -4.21
C HIS A 95 -11.61 -2.23 -2.90
N PRO A 96 -11.50 -3.58 -2.87
CA PRO A 96 -11.26 -4.35 -1.65
C PRO A 96 -9.92 -4.02 -0.96
N LEU A 97 -8.92 -3.56 -1.71
CA LEU A 97 -7.64 -3.11 -1.13
C LEU A 97 -7.77 -1.95 -0.13
N TRP A 98 -8.85 -1.17 -0.18
CA TRP A 98 -9.09 -0.16 0.83
C TRP A 98 -9.27 -0.77 2.23
N ALA A 99 -9.79 -1.99 2.35
CA ALA A 99 -9.88 -2.68 3.63
C ALA A 99 -8.48 -2.98 4.22
N ALA A 100 -7.49 -3.25 3.37
CA ALA A 100 -6.11 -3.44 3.81
C ALA A 100 -5.47 -2.11 4.29
N TRP A 101 -5.86 -0.99 3.68
CA TRP A 101 -5.47 0.35 4.13
C TRP A 101 -6.10 0.68 5.49
N GLU A 102 -7.40 0.47 5.65
CA GLU A 102 -8.11 0.67 6.92
C GLU A 102 -7.50 -0.16 8.04
N HIS A 103 -7.24 -1.45 7.80
CA HIS A 103 -6.59 -2.32 8.79
C HIS A 103 -5.19 -1.83 9.18
N THR A 104 -4.40 -1.36 8.22
CA THR A 104 -3.06 -0.81 8.50
C THR A 104 -3.15 0.46 9.35
N LEU A 105 -4.10 1.35 9.04
CA LEU A 105 -4.33 2.56 9.84
C LEU A 105 -4.74 2.20 11.26
N ASP A 106 -5.65 1.26 11.45
CA ASP A 106 -6.09 0.82 12.79
C ASP A 106 -4.92 0.34 13.64
N LEU A 107 -4.05 -0.51 13.07
CA LEU A 107 -2.85 -1.02 13.76
C LEU A 107 -1.85 0.10 14.09
N ALA A 108 -1.68 1.07 13.20
CA ALA A 108 -0.76 2.18 13.41
C ALA A 108 -1.30 3.16 14.47
N LEU A 109 -2.57 3.54 14.37
CA LEU A 109 -3.23 4.47 15.30
C LEU A 109 -3.38 3.88 16.70
N ALA A 110 -3.52 2.54 16.84
CA ALA A 110 -3.51 1.88 18.14
C ALA A 110 -2.18 2.05 18.90
N GLN A 111 -1.07 2.25 18.20
CA GLN A 111 0.26 2.49 18.79
C GLN A 111 0.48 3.96 19.18
N LEU A 112 -0.23 4.89 18.52
CA LEU A 112 -0.01 6.33 18.63
C LEU A 112 -0.03 6.86 20.09
N PRO A 113 -0.99 6.48 20.97
CA PRO A 113 -0.98 6.95 22.36
C PRO A 113 0.26 6.51 23.15
N GLN A 114 0.88 5.39 22.80
CA GLN A 114 2.09 4.88 23.46
C GLN A 114 3.34 5.59 22.94
N LEU A 115 3.39 5.88 21.64
CA LEU A 115 4.50 6.59 20.99
C LEU A 115 4.59 8.07 21.39
N LEU A 116 3.52 8.64 21.93
CA LEU A 116 3.48 10.03 22.41
C LEU A 116 3.82 10.18 23.90
N GLN A 117 4.12 9.07 24.59
CA GLN A 117 4.55 9.14 25.98
C GLN A 117 5.97 9.70 26.10
N PRO A 118 6.36 10.29 27.25
CA PRO A 118 7.69 10.86 27.47
C PRO A 118 8.84 9.86 27.25
N ARG A 119 8.57 8.57 27.44
CA ARG A 119 9.48 7.47 27.15
C ARG A 119 8.78 6.50 26.20
N PRO A 120 8.78 6.78 24.89
CA PRO A 120 8.05 5.96 23.94
C PRO A 120 8.77 4.61 23.74
N PRO A 121 8.02 3.51 23.55
CA PRO A 121 8.58 2.27 23.03
C PRO A 121 8.98 2.43 21.56
N ASP A 122 9.78 1.50 21.04
CA ASP A 122 10.13 1.49 19.62
C ASP A 122 8.89 1.27 18.75
N TYR A 123 8.85 1.97 17.61
CA TYR A 123 7.76 1.84 16.64
C TYR A 123 7.71 0.41 16.07
N ARG A 124 6.54 -0.23 16.13
CA ARG A 124 6.34 -1.55 15.54
C ARG A 124 5.77 -1.41 14.14
N HIS A 125 6.61 -1.75 13.17
CA HIS A 125 6.27 -1.76 11.75
C HIS A 125 5.05 -2.63 11.42
N SER A 126 4.26 -2.14 10.47
CA SER A 126 3.10 -2.87 9.97
C SER A 126 3.50 -4.21 9.33
N PRO A 127 2.74 -5.30 9.58
CA PRO A 127 2.98 -6.57 8.92
C PRO A 127 2.59 -6.58 7.43
N PHE A 128 1.95 -5.51 6.93
CA PHE A 128 1.36 -5.42 5.60
C PHE A 128 2.24 -6.04 4.50
N PHE A 129 3.46 -5.54 4.30
CA PHE A 129 4.33 -6.02 3.21
C PHE A 129 4.76 -7.47 3.39
N ARG A 130 4.99 -7.91 4.63
CA ARG A 130 5.32 -9.30 4.91
C ARG A 130 4.16 -10.21 4.53
N ASP A 131 2.95 -9.86 4.94
CA ASP A 131 1.76 -10.66 4.68
C ASP A 131 1.46 -10.71 3.15
N GLN A 132 1.70 -9.61 2.42
CA GLN A 132 1.63 -9.60 0.95
C GLN A 132 2.66 -10.53 0.30
N LEU A 133 3.91 -10.53 0.79
CA LEU A 133 4.97 -11.42 0.28
C LEU A 133 4.68 -12.89 0.61
N THR A 134 4.14 -13.19 1.78
CA THR A 134 3.71 -14.55 2.14
C THR A 134 2.58 -15.02 1.24
N ALA A 135 1.56 -14.18 0.99
CA ALA A 135 0.48 -14.51 0.07
C ALA A 135 1.00 -14.77 -1.35
N PHE A 136 2.00 -13.99 -1.79
CA PHE A 136 2.66 -14.19 -3.08
C PHE A 136 3.48 -15.49 -3.12
N GLN A 137 4.22 -15.82 -2.06
CA GLN A 137 4.96 -17.08 -1.97
C GLN A 137 4.01 -18.28 -2.05
N VAL A 138 2.89 -18.24 -1.34
CA VAL A 138 1.85 -19.28 -1.42
C VAL A 138 1.28 -19.39 -2.83
N TRP A 139 1.07 -18.27 -3.54
CA TRP A 139 0.64 -18.30 -4.94
C TRP A 139 1.67 -18.95 -5.87
N LEU A 140 2.97 -18.68 -5.68
CA LEU A 140 4.06 -19.33 -6.42
C LEU A 140 4.11 -20.83 -6.15
N ASP A 141 4.03 -21.21 -4.87
CA ASP A 141 4.10 -22.61 -4.43
C ASP A 141 2.90 -23.44 -4.92
N LEU A 142 1.72 -22.80 -5.04
CA LEU A 142 0.50 -23.42 -5.56
C LEU A 142 0.48 -23.54 -7.09
N GLY A 143 1.51 -23.05 -7.79
CA GLY A 143 1.79 -23.37 -9.20
C GLY A 143 0.57 -23.35 -10.13
N LYS A 144 0.22 -22.18 -10.69
CA LYS A 144 -0.64 -22.05 -11.88
C LYS A 144 -2.02 -22.75 -11.80
N CYS A 145 -2.71 -22.71 -10.67
CA CYS A 145 -4.15 -22.99 -10.68
C CYS A 145 -4.87 -21.87 -11.45
N THR A 146 -5.31 -22.17 -12.67
CA THR A 146 -6.07 -21.34 -13.62
C THR A 146 -7.49 -21.01 -13.15
N THR A 147 -7.74 -20.89 -11.85
CA THR A 147 -9.02 -20.49 -11.29
C THR A 147 -8.91 -19.13 -10.60
N PRO A 148 -9.72 -18.13 -11.00
CA PRO A 148 -9.68 -16.82 -10.38
C PRO A 148 -10.31 -16.88 -8.98
N HIS A 149 -9.48 -16.89 -7.94
CA HIS A 149 -9.92 -16.85 -6.54
C HIS A 149 -9.06 -15.88 -5.69
N PRO A 150 -9.60 -15.34 -4.58
CA PRO A 150 -9.90 -13.91 -4.40
C PRO A 150 -8.75 -13.06 -3.86
N HIS A 151 -7.51 -13.34 -4.27
CA HIS A 151 -6.36 -12.50 -3.92
C HIS A 151 -5.77 -11.85 -5.17
N TYR A 152 -6.55 -10.99 -5.83
CA TYR A 152 -6.09 -10.13 -6.94
C TYR A 152 -4.98 -9.14 -6.55
N ILE A 153 -4.66 -9.05 -5.26
CA ILE A 153 -3.60 -8.21 -4.71
C ILE A 153 -2.22 -8.74 -5.11
N THR A 154 -2.01 -10.07 -5.13
CA THR A 154 -0.69 -10.66 -5.41
C THR A 154 -0.26 -10.50 -6.87
N LEU A 155 -1.20 -10.57 -7.82
CA LEU A 155 -0.93 -10.37 -9.25
C LEU A 155 -0.73 -8.88 -9.59
N SER A 156 -1.52 -7.98 -8.99
CA SER A 156 -1.42 -6.54 -9.23
C SER A 156 -0.13 -5.93 -8.65
N LEU A 157 0.35 -6.47 -7.52
CA LEU A 157 1.66 -6.11 -6.95
C LEU A 157 2.84 -6.58 -7.83
N LEU A 158 2.67 -7.67 -8.60
CA LEU A 158 3.71 -8.23 -9.47
C LEU A 158 3.95 -7.41 -10.74
N GLN A 159 2.92 -6.73 -11.25
CA GLN A 159 3.00 -5.94 -12.47
C GLN A 159 3.22 -4.44 -12.24
N CYS A 160 3.26 -3.99 -10.98
CA CYS A 160 3.61 -2.61 -10.65
C CYS A 160 5.16 -2.46 -10.66
N PRO A 161 5.75 -1.67 -11.59
CA PRO A 161 7.22 -1.57 -11.74
C PRO A 161 7.95 -1.10 -10.47
N THR A 162 7.24 -0.51 -9.50
CA THR A 162 7.79 -0.06 -8.22
C THR A 162 8.06 -1.20 -7.24
N TYR A 163 7.34 -2.33 -7.35
CA TYR A 163 7.52 -3.52 -6.51
C TYR A 163 8.23 -4.66 -7.23
N LEU A 164 8.32 -4.59 -8.56
CA LEU A 164 9.15 -5.45 -9.38
C LEU A 164 10.61 -5.51 -8.86
N PHE A 165 11.17 -4.42 -8.32
CA PHE A 165 12.56 -4.46 -7.81
C PHE A 165 12.72 -5.31 -6.53
N VAL A 166 11.73 -5.33 -5.63
CA VAL A 166 11.77 -6.15 -4.40
C VAL A 166 11.30 -7.58 -4.71
N ALA A 167 10.29 -7.70 -5.57
CA ALA A 167 9.72 -8.97 -6.02
C ALA A 167 10.58 -9.67 -7.08
N LEU A 168 11.56 -9.02 -7.74
CA LEU A 168 12.50 -9.69 -8.64
C LEU A 168 13.71 -10.24 -7.91
N VAL A 169 14.21 -9.61 -6.84
CA VAL A 169 15.47 -10.08 -6.21
C VAL A 169 15.31 -11.51 -5.66
N ALA A 170 14.17 -11.84 -5.05
CA ALA A 170 13.91 -13.19 -4.54
C ALA A 170 13.79 -14.27 -5.65
N PRO A 171 12.96 -14.11 -6.71
CA PRO A 171 12.87 -15.05 -7.80
C PRO A 171 14.07 -14.99 -8.76
N LEU A 172 14.82 -13.89 -8.88
CA LEU A 172 16.07 -13.86 -9.64
C LEU A 172 17.15 -14.66 -8.89
N ILE A 173 17.22 -14.60 -7.56
CA ILE A 173 18.10 -15.45 -6.75
C ILE A 173 17.66 -16.92 -6.81
N HIS A 174 16.36 -17.21 -6.78
CA HIS A 174 15.83 -18.56 -6.91
C HIS A 174 16.04 -19.12 -8.33
N TYR A 175 15.82 -18.33 -9.37
CA TYR A 175 16.04 -18.69 -10.78
C TYR A 175 17.53 -18.86 -11.09
N VAL A 176 18.42 -17.99 -10.59
CA VAL A 176 19.87 -18.17 -10.72
C VAL A 176 20.38 -19.39 -9.95
N ARG A 177 19.73 -19.76 -8.83
CA ARG A 177 20.06 -20.98 -8.07
C ARG A 177 19.50 -22.28 -8.68
N ASN A 178 18.34 -22.22 -9.34
CA ASN A 178 17.62 -23.40 -9.84
C ASN A 178 17.54 -23.49 -11.38
N ALA A 179 18.17 -22.58 -12.13
CA ALA A 179 18.26 -22.68 -13.58
C ALA A 179 19.10 -23.91 -13.97
N PRO A 180 18.63 -24.75 -14.91
CA PRO A 180 19.43 -25.83 -15.47
C PRO A 180 20.69 -25.25 -16.13
N THR A 181 21.80 -25.98 -16.02
CA THR A 181 23.17 -25.61 -16.41
C THR A 181 23.36 -25.15 -17.87
N HIS A 182 22.33 -25.20 -18.71
CA HIS A 182 22.40 -24.84 -20.13
C HIS A 182 22.23 -23.35 -20.44
N THR A 183 21.90 -22.49 -19.47
CA THR A 183 21.75 -21.03 -19.68
C THR A 183 22.89 -20.24 -19.01
N ARG A 184 24.08 -20.84 -18.92
CA ARG A 184 25.32 -20.18 -18.47
C ARG A 184 26.20 -19.71 -19.63
N VAL A 185 25.63 -19.31 -20.76
CA VAL A 185 26.39 -18.54 -21.75
C VAL A 185 25.43 -17.58 -22.42
N LEU A 186 25.63 -16.30 -22.14
CA LEU A 186 25.54 -15.14 -23.04
C LEU A 186 25.32 -13.91 -22.13
N PHE A 187 26.44 -13.35 -21.69
CA PHE A 187 26.53 -11.91 -21.46
C PHE A 187 26.36 -11.20 -22.81
#